data_AF-A0A0C1FAM6-F1
#
_entry.id   AF-A0A0C1FAM6-F1
#
_cell.length_a   1.000
_cell.length_b   1.000
_cell.length_c   1.000
_cell.angle_alpha   90.00
_cell.angle_beta   90.00
_cell.angle_gamma   90.00
#
_symmetry.space_group_name_H-M   'P 1'
#
loop_
_entity.id
_entity.type
_entity.pdbx_description
1 polymer ?
#
loop_
_entity_poly.entity_id
_entity_poly.type
_entity_poly.pdbx_seq_one_letter_code
_entity_poly.pdbx_strand_id
1 'polypeptide(L)'
;MKIFNYFLIFLLFFSCSKSEVRTNENFSALNNKSIALLIENVEKENDVNIYSGKIVEKNSDYFFISADKKINLTLDIDKLNRIKKIDPEMEIKVPSLKGYQYFLWLTLGNVPKDNKESLKDTGINWEK
;
A
#
# COMPACT_ATOMS: atom_id res chain seq x y z
N MET A 1 28.49 -10.03 -43.60
CA MET A 1 28.91 -8.67 -43.99
C MET A 1 27.68 -7.79 -44.13
N LYS A 2 27.39 -6.98 -43.10
CA LYS A 2 26.61 -5.74 -43.17
C LYS A 2 27.26 -4.79 -42.17
N ILE A 3 27.77 -3.68 -42.70
CA ILE A 3 28.43 -2.57 -42.04
C ILE A 3 27.39 -1.48 -41.84
N PHE A 4 27.41 -0.80 -40.69
CA PHE A 4 27.06 0.62 -40.41
C PHE A 4 26.99 0.71 -38.87
N ASN A 5 28.06 1.00 -38.12
CA ASN A 5 28.97 2.15 -38.08
C ASN A 5 28.32 3.43 -37.49
N TYR A 6 28.87 3.82 -36.33
CA TYR A 6 28.79 5.09 -35.60
C TYR A 6 27.45 5.54 -34.98
N PHE A 7 27.40 5.62 -33.64
CA PHE A 7 27.61 6.91 -32.97
C PHE A 7 27.88 6.71 -31.46
N LEU A 8 29.11 7.02 -31.07
CA LEU A 8 29.56 7.23 -29.71
C LEU A 8 29.44 8.74 -29.43
N ILE A 9 28.49 9.19 -28.62
CA ILE A 9 28.51 10.52 -27.96
C ILE A 9 27.83 10.35 -26.59
N PHE A 10 28.61 10.22 -25.52
CA PHE A 10 29.11 11.29 -24.65
C PHE A 10 28.15 11.59 -23.49
N LEU A 11 28.57 11.13 -22.31
CA LEU A 11 28.43 11.76 -21.01
C LEU A 11 27.65 13.08 -21.00
N LEU A 12 26.46 13.05 -20.39
CA LEU A 12 25.96 14.17 -19.61
C LEU A 12 25.63 13.65 -18.21
N PHE A 13 26.59 13.82 -17.30
CA PHE A 13 26.29 14.08 -15.90
C PHE A 13 25.41 15.33 -15.85
N PHE A 14 24.09 15.15 -15.90
CA PHE A 14 23.21 16.08 -15.24
C PHE A 14 23.09 15.62 -13.79
N SER A 15 23.86 16.27 -12.92
CA SER A 15 23.43 16.54 -11.56
C SER A 15 22.08 17.24 -11.65
N CYS A 16 21.01 16.46 -11.69
CA CYS A 16 19.67 16.96 -11.51
C CYS A 16 19.32 16.64 -10.06
N SER A 17 19.58 17.59 -9.17
CA SER A 17 18.80 17.70 -7.94
C SER A 17 17.34 17.87 -8.36
N LYS A 18 16.64 16.75 -8.52
CA LYS A 18 15.19 16.69 -8.61
C LYS A 18 14.73 16.26 -7.23
N SER A 19 14.58 17.25 -6.37
CA SER A 19 13.27 17.79 -6.00
C SER A 19 12.48 16.70 -5.31
N GLU A 20 12.28 16.84 -4.00
CA GLU A 20 11.23 16.14 -3.27
C GLU A 20 9.97 16.16 -4.15
N VAL A 21 9.65 15.02 -4.78
CA VAL A 21 8.36 14.84 -5.41
C VAL A 21 7.38 14.69 -4.27
N ARG A 22 7.00 15.82 -3.67
CA ARG A 22 5.71 15.92 -2.98
C ARG A 22 4.68 15.97 -4.08
N THR A 23 4.34 14.81 -4.63
CA THR A 23 3.02 14.63 -5.25
C THR A 23 2.03 15.04 -4.18
N ASN A 24 1.52 16.26 -4.31
CA ASN A 24 0.50 16.81 -3.43
C ASN A 24 -0.85 16.18 -3.82
N GLU A 25 -0.90 14.85 -3.74
CA GLU A 25 -2.13 14.09 -3.83
C GLU A 25 -2.82 14.25 -2.48
N ASN A 26 -3.92 14.99 -2.48
CA ASN A 26 -4.62 15.30 -1.25
C ASN A 26 -5.42 14.08 -0.77
N PHE A 27 -4.80 13.25 0.07
CA PHE A 27 -5.42 12.08 0.68
C PHE A 27 -6.35 12.42 1.87
N SER A 28 -6.58 13.70 2.17
CA SER A 28 -7.48 14.11 3.27
C SER A 28 -8.88 13.51 3.16
N ALA A 29 -9.35 13.23 1.94
CA ALA A 29 -10.63 12.57 1.69
C ALA A 29 -10.73 11.14 2.28
N LEU A 30 -9.59 10.49 2.52
CA LEU A 30 -9.49 9.17 3.12
C LEU A 30 -9.56 9.20 4.66
N ASN A 31 -9.34 10.37 5.27
CA ASN A 31 -9.29 10.47 6.72
C ASN A 31 -10.63 10.07 7.37
N ASN A 32 -10.55 9.22 8.40
CA ASN A 32 -11.66 8.57 9.10
C ASN A 32 -12.60 7.74 8.21
N LYS A 33 -12.22 7.38 6.98
CA LYS A 33 -13.03 6.49 6.14
C LYS A 33 -12.81 5.04 6.52
N SER A 34 -13.88 4.25 6.43
CA SER A 34 -13.84 2.79 6.64
C SER A 34 -13.05 2.13 5.51
N ILE A 35 -12.09 1.28 5.87
CA ILE A 35 -11.24 0.56 4.92
C ILE A 35 -11.05 -0.90 5.33
N ALA A 36 -11.07 -1.78 4.35
CA ALA A 36 -10.62 -3.16 4.49
C ALA A 36 -9.14 -3.26 4.08
N LEU A 37 -8.28 -3.74 4.98
CA LEU A 37 -6.90 -4.10 4.67
C LEU A 37 -6.85 -5.58 4.34
N LEU A 38 -6.60 -5.91 3.09
CA LEU A 38 -6.37 -7.27 2.62
C LEU A 38 -4.86 -7.51 2.62
N ILE A 39 -4.44 -8.58 3.26
CA ILE A 39 -3.06 -9.04 3.19
C ILE A 39 -3.09 -10.43 2.57
N GLU A 40 -2.23 -10.65 1.60
CA GLU A 40 -2.10 -11.92 0.89
C GLU A 40 -0.74 -12.55 1.17
N ASN A 41 -0.76 -13.84 1.51
CA ASN A 41 0.43 -14.67 1.56
C ASN A 41 0.67 -15.29 0.18
N VAL A 42 1.59 -14.71 -0.59
CA VAL A 42 1.92 -15.21 -1.93
C VAL A 42 2.61 -16.58 -1.94
N GLU A 43 3.02 -17.11 -0.78
CA GLU A 43 3.61 -18.45 -0.66
C GLU A 43 2.55 -19.56 -0.60
N LYS A 44 1.29 -19.24 -0.27
CA LYS A 44 0.18 -20.19 -0.19
C LYS A 44 -0.99 -19.68 -1.03
N GLU A 45 -1.49 -20.51 -1.94
CA GLU A 45 -2.61 -20.13 -2.81
C GLU A 45 -3.87 -19.81 -1.98
N ASN A 46 -4.54 -18.70 -2.31
CA ASN A 46 -5.78 -18.25 -1.67
C ASN A 46 -5.67 -17.94 -0.16
N ASP A 47 -4.47 -17.72 0.37
CA ASP A 47 -4.24 -17.37 1.77
C ASP A 47 -4.28 -15.84 1.95
N VAL A 48 -5.48 -15.33 2.25
CA VAL A 48 -5.76 -13.89 2.41
C VAL A 48 -6.46 -13.63 3.73
N ASN A 49 -5.90 -12.70 4.52
CA ASN A 49 -6.54 -12.17 5.72
C ASN A 49 -7.08 -10.77 5.48
N ILE A 50 -8.26 -10.48 6.03
CA ILE A 50 -8.94 -9.20 5.89
C ILE A 50 -9.10 -8.56 7.26
N TYR A 51 -8.56 -7.36 7.40
CA TYR A 51 -8.61 -6.57 8.62
C TYR A 51 -9.51 -5.36 8.43
N SER A 52 -10.49 -5.23 9.32
CA SER A 52 -11.38 -4.07 9.40
C SER A 52 -10.67 -2.89 10.05
N GLY A 53 -10.74 -1.71 9.48
CA GLY A 53 -10.17 -0.52 10.10
C GLY A 53 -10.59 0.79 9.46
N LYS A 54 -9.81 1.82 9.78
CA LYS A 54 -9.96 3.16 9.22
C LYS A 54 -8.60 3.80 8.97
N ILE A 55 -8.58 4.76 8.05
CA ILE A 55 -7.42 5.62 7.85
C ILE A 55 -7.49 6.81 8.80
N VAL A 56 -6.39 7.14 9.45
CA VAL A 56 -6.27 8.31 10.32
C VAL A 56 -5.06 9.11 9.91
N GLU A 57 -5.26 10.41 9.70
CA GLU A 57 -4.18 11.37 9.52
C GLU A 57 -3.71 11.93 10.87
N LYS A 58 -2.40 11.90 11.13
CA LYS A 58 -1.77 12.51 12.32
C LYS A 58 -0.45 13.14 11.91
N ASN A 59 -0.22 14.40 12.26
CA ASN A 59 1.05 15.10 11.98
C ASN A 59 1.50 14.99 10.51
N SER A 60 0.55 15.05 9.56
CA SER A 60 0.79 14.87 8.11
C SER A 60 1.17 13.45 7.65
N ASP A 61 1.14 12.47 8.54
CA ASP A 61 1.28 11.05 8.20
C ASP A 61 -0.08 10.33 8.22
N TYR A 62 -0.21 9.29 7.40
CA TYR A 62 -1.41 8.46 7.30
C TYR A 62 -1.19 7.08 7.89
N PHE A 63 -2.17 6.61 8.66
CA PHE A 63 -2.13 5.32 9.34
C PHE A 63 -3.41 4.53 9.09
N PHE A 64 -3.28 3.24 8.78
CA PHE A 64 -4.37 2.29 8.96
C PHE A 64 -4.41 1.89 10.44
N ILE A 65 -5.58 2.00 11.07
CA ILE A 65 -5.82 1.53 12.44
C ILE A 65 -6.98 0.53 12.41
N SER A 66 -6.76 -0.69 12.90
CA SER A 66 -7.82 -1.70 12.96
C SER A 66 -8.93 -1.32 13.94
N ALA A 67 -10.11 -1.91 13.77
CA ALA A 67 -11.27 -1.69 14.65
C ALA A 67 -10.96 -2.03 16.12
N ASP A 68 -10.16 -3.07 16.37
CA ASP A 68 -9.71 -3.45 17.72
C ASP A 68 -8.45 -2.68 18.18
N LYS A 69 -7.95 -1.76 17.35
CA LYS A 69 -6.77 -0.91 17.56
C LYS A 69 -5.46 -1.66 17.79
N LYS A 70 -5.42 -2.97 17.51
CA LYS A 70 -4.20 -3.77 17.66
C LYS A 70 -3.25 -3.62 16.48
N ILE A 71 -3.79 -3.32 15.30
CA ILE A 71 -3.01 -3.12 14.09
C ILE A 71 -2.89 -1.64 13.81
N ASN A 72 -1.65 -1.17 13.65
CA ASN A 72 -1.32 0.17 13.25
C ASN A 72 -0.26 0.11 12.15
N LEU A 73 -0.64 0.47 10.93
CA LEU A 73 0.23 0.40 9.76
C LEU A 73 0.38 1.80 9.15
N THR A 74 1.62 2.28 9.07
CA THR A 74 1.95 3.52 8.37
C THR A 74 1.77 3.35 6.85
N LEU A 75 1.06 4.30 6.24
CA LEU A 75 0.77 4.34 4.82
C LEU A 75 1.64 5.41 4.15
N ASP A 76 2.71 4.96 3.50
CA ASP A 76 3.49 5.82 2.61
C ASP A 76 2.70 6.16 1.33
N ILE A 77 3.25 7.06 0.53
CA ILE A 77 2.62 7.53 -0.72
C ILE A 77 2.30 6.35 -1.65
N ASP A 78 3.19 5.37 -1.76
CA ASP A 78 2.98 4.20 -2.61
C ASP A 78 1.79 3.35 -2.15
N LYS A 79 1.63 3.15 -0.83
CA LYS A 79 0.46 2.46 -0.26
C LYS A 79 -0.81 3.29 -0.43
N LEU A 80 -0.74 4.61 -0.24
CA LEU A 80 -1.89 5.51 -0.40
C LEU A 80 -2.43 5.49 -1.84
N ASN A 81 -1.53 5.51 -2.84
CA ASN A 81 -1.87 5.41 -4.26
C ASN A 81 -2.56 4.10 -4.66
N ARG A 82 -2.38 3.04 -3.85
CA ARG A 82 -2.98 1.72 -4.09
C ARG A 82 -4.36 1.56 -3.46
N ILE A 83 -4.80 2.51 -2.64
CA ILE A 83 -6.12 2.47 -2.02
C ILE A 83 -7.17 2.66 -3.10
N LYS A 84 -8.15 1.76 -3.13
CA LYS A 84 -9.24 1.78 -4.08
C LYS A 84 -10.57 1.94 -3.37
N LYS A 85 -11.48 2.70 -3.96
CA LYS A 85 -12.86 2.78 -3.50
C LYS A 85 -13.56 1.47 -3.82
N ILE A 86 -14.37 0.97 -2.89
CA ILE A 86 -15.23 -0.18 -3.14
C ILE A 86 -16.47 0.31 -3.88
N ASP A 87 -16.79 -0.36 -4.98
CA ASP A 87 -18.02 -0.14 -5.72
C ASP A 87 -19.04 -1.25 -5.37
N PRO A 88 -20.34 -1.04 -5.65
CA PRO A 88 -21.37 -2.01 -5.32
C PRO A 88 -21.18 -3.38 -6.00
N GLU A 89 -20.53 -3.42 -7.17
CA GLU A 89 -20.28 -4.68 -7.88
C GLU A 89 -19.21 -5.52 -7.16
N MET A 90 -18.18 -4.86 -6.62
CA MET A 90 -17.17 -5.48 -5.77
C MET A 90 -17.77 -6.05 -4.49
N GLU A 91 -18.75 -5.38 -3.86
CA GLU A 91 -19.44 -5.92 -2.68
C GLU A 91 -20.22 -7.21 -2.99
N ILE A 92 -20.78 -7.32 -4.20
CA ILE A 92 -21.50 -8.53 -4.64
C ILE A 92 -20.51 -9.66 -4.91
N LYS A 93 -19.38 -9.36 -5.57
CA LYS A 93 -18.34 -10.34 -5.92
C LYS A 93 -17.54 -10.82 -4.71
N VAL A 94 -17.33 -9.94 -3.73
CA VAL A 94 -16.52 -10.21 -2.53
C VAL A 94 -17.32 -9.80 -1.29
N PRO A 95 -18.20 -10.69 -0.78
CA PRO A 95 -19.10 -10.36 0.33
C PRO A 95 -18.41 -9.88 1.61
N SER A 96 -17.14 -10.25 1.82
CA SER A 96 -16.32 -9.79 2.95
C SER A 96 -15.96 -8.30 2.89
N LEU A 97 -16.12 -7.65 1.73
CA LEU A 97 -15.92 -6.20 1.55
C LEU A 97 -17.20 -5.37 1.75
N LYS A 98 -18.34 -6.01 2.00
CA LYS A 98 -19.62 -5.31 2.19
C LYS A 98 -19.54 -4.33 3.37
N GLY A 99 -19.91 -3.08 3.14
CA GLY A 99 -19.95 -2.03 4.18
C GLY A 99 -18.63 -1.28 4.41
N TYR A 100 -17.59 -1.60 3.65
CA TYR A 100 -16.36 -0.81 3.62
C TYR A 100 -16.41 0.23 2.49
N GLN A 101 -15.82 1.40 2.71
CA GLN A 101 -15.80 2.45 1.68
C GLN A 101 -14.59 2.28 0.73
N TYR A 102 -13.50 1.75 1.27
CA TYR A 102 -12.24 1.57 0.56
C TYR A 102 -11.65 0.20 0.88
N PHE A 103 -10.69 -0.22 0.06
CA PHE A 103 -9.81 -1.33 0.37
C PHE A 103 -8.35 -1.01 0.01
N LEU A 104 -7.44 -1.66 0.71
CA LEU A 104 -6.01 -1.70 0.40
C LEU A 104 -5.59 -3.16 0.37
N TRP A 105 -5.02 -3.62 -0.75
CA TRP A 105 -4.44 -4.95 -0.87
C TRP A 105 -2.93 -4.88 -0.80
N LEU A 106 -2.35 -5.54 0.19
CA LEU A 106 -0.91 -5.72 0.36
C LEU A 106 -0.56 -7.21 0.26
N THR A 107 0.68 -7.48 -0.11
CA THR A 107 1.25 -8.83 0.03
C THR A 107 2.13 -8.84 1.27
N LEU A 108 2.25 -9.99 1.93
CA LEU A 108 3.10 -10.18 3.11
C LEU A 108 4.54 -9.68 2.88
N GLY A 109 5.06 -9.79 1.65
CA GLY A 109 6.38 -9.30 1.26
C GLY A 109 6.51 -7.77 1.09
N ASN A 110 5.39 -7.05 0.98
CA ASN A 110 5.30 -5.59 0.80
C ASN A 110 4.93 -4.84 2.09
N VAL A 111 4.74 -5.56 3.21
CA VAL A 111 4.79 -4.97 4.55
C VAL A 111 6.27 -4.71 4.86
N PRO A 112 6.69 -3.53 5.36
CA PRO A 112 8.10 -3.17 5.49
C PRO A 112 8.94 -4.31 6.09
N LYS A 113 10.00 -4.73 5.38
CA LYS A 113 10.91 -5.82 5.74
C LYS A 113 12.16 -5.36 6.50
N ASP A 114 12.12 -4.17 7.09
CA ASP A 114 13.21 -3.73 7.95
C ASP A 114 13.10 -4.48 9.28
N ASN A 115 13.80 -5.61 9.31
CA ASN A 115 13.82 -6.69 10.32
C ASN A 115 12.66 -7.69 10.25
N LYS A 116 13.00 -8.98 10.36
CA LYS A 116 12.06 -10.13 10.49
C LYS A 116 11.16 -10.04 11.75
N GLU A 117 11.21 -8.93 12.49
CA GLU A 117 10.36 -8.55 13.62
C GLU A 117 9.13 -7.70 13.19
N SER A 118 9.09 -7.16 11.96
CA SER A 118 8.18 -6.07 11.55
C SER A 118 6.66 -6.38 11.48
N LEU A 119 6.25 -7.64 11.24
CA LEU A 119 4.82 -8.00 11.26
C LEU A 119 4.24 -7.95 12.68
N LYS A 120 5.06 -8.29 13.70
CA LYS A 120 4.64 -8.23 15.10
C LYS A 120 4.38 -6.79 15.52
N ASP A 121 5.20 -5.85 15.06
CA ASP A 121 5.07 -4.42 15.37
C ASP A 121 3.81 -3.81 14.77
N THR A 122 3.38 -4.34 13.62
CA THR A 122 2.09 -3.99 13.03
C THR A 122 0.89 -4.67 13.71
N GLY A 123 1.10 -5.60 14.66
CA GLY A 123 0.02 -6.37 15.30
C GLY A 123 -0.66 -7.40 14.39
N ILE A 124 -0.13 -7.62 13.18
CA ILE A 124 -0.65 -8.59 12.22
C ILE A 124 -0.15 -9.97 12.65
N ASN A 125 -1.05 -10.77 13.21
CA ASN A 125 -0.78 -12.18 13.50
C ASN A 125 -1.24 -13.05 12.34
N TRP A 126 -0.31 -13.76 11.71
CA TRP A 126 -0.63 -14.80 10.74
C TRP A 126 -0.64 -16.13 11.49
N GLU A 127 -1.82 -16.66 11.81
CA GLU A 127 -1.92 -18.02 12.31
C GLU A 127 -1.50 -18.97 11.18
N LYS A 128 -0.55 -19.87 11.49
CA LYS A 128 0.13 -20.74 10.51
C LYS A 128 -0.75 -21.81 9.91
#